data_AF-A0A7V7GV94-F1
#
_entry.id   AF-A0A7V7GV94-F1
#
_cell.length_a   1.000
_cell.length_b   1.000
_cell.length_c   1.000
_cell.angle_alpha   90.00
_cell.angle_beta   90.00
_cell.angle_gamma   90.00
#
_symmetry.space_group_name_H-M   'P 1'
#
loop_
_entity.id
_entity.type
_entity.pdbx_description
1 polymer ?
#
loop_
_entity_poly.entity_id
_entity_poly.type
_entity_poly.pdbx_seq_one_letter_code
_entity_poly.pdbx_strand_id
1 'polypeptide(L)'
;MLVRSARQTDLAVLMQMAANAGSGLTSLPASEERLARRLQTVERSFLGQVEQADADYLFVLEDQHGQVIGTSGMLAAAGMREPWYSYRMGLTVTASRELGVYQQHPTLFLVNDLTAATALCSLYLPAEHRQSDKGRLISKARFLFMAEYAAHFSEQVIVEMRGLSDAVGRSAFWDSLGQHFFKMDFAQADYLTGIGNKAFIAEMMPRFPLYACFLSQAARDAIGQVHPDSEPGLAMVKEEGMTYQGYIDIFDGGATLEAPLAQIRAVRESQLLLLSIGTPGDEAESYLVHNRSRPDCRIISTPARVAAGTLVVAPEAAERLRLRAGTLVRAVSLIGRDSAHLPDPYGA
;
A
#
# COMPACT_ATOMS: atom_id res chain seq x y z
N MET A 1 8.58 15.46 11.32
CA MET A 1 7.64 14.94 10.31
C MET A 1 6.31 14.62 10.99
N LEU A 2 5.19 14.65 10.26
CA LEU A 2 3.86 14.28 10.76
C LEU A 2 3.07 13.58 9.67
N VAL A 3 2.53 12.40 9.94
CA VAL A 3 1.51 11.77 9.11
C VAL A 3 0.14 12.17 9.66
N ARG A 4 -0.72 12.70 8.78
CA ARG A 4 -2.10 13.08 9.12
C ARG A 4 -3.07 12.71 8.01
N SER A 5 -4.37 12.74 8.31
CA SER A 5 -5.39 12.60 7.28
C SER A 5 -5.27 13.69 6.21
N ALA A 6 -5.47 13.30 4.95
CA ALA A 6 -5.58 14.23 3.84
C ALA A 6 -6.86 15.06 3.96
N ARG A 7 -6.82 16.28 3.42
CA ARG A 7 -7.89 17.28 3.49
C ARG A 7 -8.14 17.87 2.12
N GLN A 8 -9.27 18.53 1.92
CA GLN A 8 -9.54 19.23 0.67
C GLN A 8 -8.48 20.27 0.27
N THR A 9 -7.82 20.90 1.25
CA THR A 9 -6.73 21.85 0.99
C THR A 9 -5.47 21.20 0.42
N ASP A 10 -5.32 19.88 0.50
CA ASP A 10 -4.17 19.15 -0.05
C ASP A 10 -4.36 18.79 -1.53
N LEU A 11 -5.51 19.12 -2.15
CA LEU A 11 -5.83 18.74 -3.53
C LEU A 11 -4.73 19.16 -4.53
N ALA A 12 -4.24 20.39 -4.44
CA ALA A 12 -3.24 20.91 -5.38
C ALA A 12 -1.91 20.15 -5.30
N VAL A 13 -1.43 19.85 -4.09
CA VAL A 13 -0.17 19.10 -3.91
C VAL A 13 -0.35 17.63 -4.27
N LEU A 14 -1.52 17.03 -3.98
CA LEU A 14 -1.84 15.67 -4.40
C LEU A 14 -1.92 15.53 -5.93
N MET A 15 -2.45 16.54 -6.62
CA MET A 15 -2.44 16.61 -8.10
C MET A 15 -1.01 16.66 -8.66
N GLN A 16 -0.12 17.45 -8.04
CA GLN A 16 1.29 17.49 -8.43
C GLN A 16 1.97 16.13 -8.21
N MET A 17 1.73 15.48 -7.07
CA MET A 17 2.25 14.13 -6.79
C MET A 17 1.71 13.10 -7.79
N ALA A 18 0.43 13.16 -8.13
CA ALA A 18 -0.19 12.26 -9.11
C ALA A 18 0.46 12.40 -10.50
N ALA A 19 0.72 13.65 -10.94
CA ALA A 19 1.41 13.91 -12.21
C ALA A 19 2.85 13.37 -12.22
N ASN A 20 3.53 13.40 -11.07
CA ASN A 20 4.93 12.95 -10.94
C ASN A 20 5.07 11.44 -10.65
N ALA A 21 4.01 10.76 -10.23
CA ALA A 21 4.04 9.32 -9.92
C ALA A 21 4.21 8.45 -11.17
N GLY A 22 3.87 8.99 -12.35
CA GLY A 22 3.89 8.25 -13.61
C GLY A 22 2.75 7.24 -13.73
N SER A 23 2.78 6.42 -14.78
CA SER A 23 1.84 5.32 -14.99
C SER A 23 2.02 4.19 -13.96
N GLY A 24 0.99 3.37 -13.75
CA GLY A 24 1.04 2.19 -12.87
C GLY A 24 0.69 2.47 -11.40
N LEU A 25 0.49 3.73 -11.00
CA LEU A 25 -0.09 4.07 -9.68
C LEU A 25 -1.53 4.56 -9.84
N THR A 26 -2.40 3.70 -10.38
CA THR A 26 -3.82 4.00 -10.67
C THR A 26 -4.60 4.52 -9.46
N SER A 27 -4.19 4.13 -8.25
CA SER A 27 -4.80 4.58 -7.01
C SER A 27 -4.54 6.05 -6.67
N LEU A 28 -3.64 6.75 -7.36
CA LEU A 28 -3.43 8.20 -7.23
C LEU A 28 -3.56 8.87 -8.62
N PRO A 29 -4.78 8.99 -9.16
CA PRO A 29 -4.98 9.44 -10.52
C PRO A 29 -4.71 10.94 -10.68
N ALA A 30 -4.08 11.34 -11.78
CA ALA A 30 -3.90 12.74 -12.17
C ALA A 30 -5.20 13.35 -12.71
N SER A 31 -6.24 13.39 -11.88
CA SER A 31 -7.57 13.90 -12.19
C SER A 31 -8.13 14.71 -11.02
N GLU A 32 -8.25 16.02 -11.21
CA GLU A 32 -8.68 16.96 -10.15
C GLU A 32 -10.08 16.63 -9.64
N GLU A 33 -11.03 16.41 -10.56
CA GLU A 33 -12.41 16.08 -10.22
C GLU A 33 -12.52 14.78 -9.40
N ARG A 34 -11.68 13.79 -9.69
CA ARG A 34 -11.68 12.52 -8.95
C ARG A 34 -10.98 12.64 -7.60
N LEU A 35 -9.83 13.31 -7.54
CA LEU A 35 -9.14 13.54 -6.27
C LEU A 35 -9.98 14.40 -5.33
N ALA A 36 -10.66 15.43 -5.83
CA ALA A 36 -11.56 16.27 -5.03
C ALA A 36 -12.73 15.45 -4.45
N ARG A 37 -13.35 14.57 -5.23
CA ARG A 37 -14.41 13.65 -4.75
C ARG A 37 -13.88 12.61 -3.77
N ARG A 38 -12.68 12.06 -4.03
CA ARG A 38 -12.01 11.14 -3.14
C ARG A 38 -11.76 11.77 -1.77
N LEU A 39 -11.24 13.00 -1.73
CA LEU A 39 -10.97 13.73 -0.49
C LEU A 39 -12.23 13.99 0.35
N GLN A 40 -13.40 14.24 -0.27
CA GLN A 40 -14.68 14.29 0.46
C GLN A 40 -15.02 12.95 1.13
N THR A 41 -14.79 11.84 0.44
CA THR A 41 -14.99 10.48 0.99
C THR A 41 -13.98 10.20 2.10
N VAL A 42 -12.73 10.62 1.93
CA VAL A 42 -11.67 10.51 2.93
C VAL A 42 -12.05 11.24 4.22
N GLU A 43 -12.47 12.50 4.13
CA GLU A 43 -12.90 13.27 5.30
C GLU A 43 -14.04 12.56 6.05
N ARG A 44 -15.06 12.10 5.33
CA ARG A 44 -16.18 11.33 5.92
C ARG A 44 -15.73 9.99 6.52
N SER A 45 -14.75 9.32 5.93
CA SER A 45 -14.21 8.04 6.42
C SER A 45 -13.47 8.21 7.75
N PHE A 46 -12.66 9.27 7.89
CA PHE A 46 -12.03 9.62 9.15
C PHE A 46 -13.04 10.07 10.23
N LEU A 47 -14.21 10.57 9.84
CA LEU A 47 -15.34 10.83 10.74
C LEU A 47 -16.17 9.58 11.08
N GLY A 48 -15.92 8.44 10.44
CA GLY A 48 -16.70 7.21 10.62
C GLY A 48 -18.12 7.30 10.03
N GLN A 49 -18.32 8.15 9.02
CA GLN A 49 -19.62 8.44 8.39
C GLN A 49 -19.82 7.72 7.06
N VAL A 50 -19.02 6.68 6.82
CA VAL A 50 -18.99 5.91 5.58
C VAL A 50 -19.00 4.43 5.94
N GLU A 51 -19.76 3.64 5.19
CA GLU A 51 -19.75 2.18 5.32
C GLU A 51 -18.39 1.61 4.95
N GLN A 52 -18.04 0.45 5.48
CA GLN A 52 -16.74 -0.18 5.20
C GLN A 52 -16.48 -0.37 3.69
N ALA A 53 -17.52 -0.68 2.90
CA ALA A 53 -17.43 -0.87 1.46
C ALA A 53 -16.99 0.39 0.68
N ASP A 54 -17.21 1.58 1.23
CA ASP A 54 -16.91 2.86 0.58
C ASP A 54 -15.80 3.64 1.32
N ALA A 55 -15.35 3.13 2.47
CA ALA A 55 -14.39 3.84 3.31
C ALA A 55 -12.98 3.85 2.68
N ASP A 56 -12.44 5.05 2.54
CA ASP A 56 -11.14 5.35 1.96
C ASP A 56 -10.37 6.24 2.94
N TYR A 57 -9.17 5.82 3.32
CA TYR A 57 -8.32 6.58 4.22
C TYR A 57 -7.06 6.98 3.46
N LEU A 58 -6.92 8.28 3.18
CA LEU A 58 -5.72 8.84 2.59
C LEU A 58 -4.96 9.66 3.64
N PHE A 59 -3.68 9.37 3.77
CA PHE A 59 -2.73 10.11 4.61
C PHE A 59 -1.79 10.93 3.76
N VAL A 60 -1.33 12.05 4.33
CA VAL A 60 -0.21 12.83 3.81
C VAL A 60 0.90 12.91 4.85
N LEU A 61 2.15 12.98 4.35
CA LEU A 61 3.34 13.21 5.17
C LEU A 61 3.69 14.70 5.10
N GLU A 62 3.61 15.37 6.24
CA GLU A 62 4.11 16.73 6.42
C GLU A 62 5.55 16.73 6.93
N ASP A 63 6.32 17.68 6.43
CA ASP A 63 7.66 17.95 6.91
C ASP A 63 7.67 18.70 8.27
N GLN A 64 8.73 19.46 8.56
CA GLN A 64 8.81 20.28 9.77
C GLN A 64 8.23 21.68 9.60
N HIS A 65 8.02 22.12 8.36
CA HIS A 65 7.44 23.41 7.99
C HIS A 65 5.94 23.30 7.66
N GLY A 66 5.38 22.09 7.70
CA GLY A 66 3.97 21.83 7.38
C GLY A 66 3.73 21.62 5.89
N GLN A 67 4.78 21.44 5.09
CA GLN A 67 4.64 21.12 3.67
C GLN A 67 4.36 19.64 3.49
N VAL A 68 3.35 19.32 2.66
CA VAL A 68 3.02 17.95 2.29
C VAL A 68 4.04 17.45 1.27
N ILE A 69 4.74 16.37 1.62
CA ILE A 69 5.85 15.83 0.85
C ILE A 69 5.69 14.36 0.49
N GLY A 70 4.62 13.68 0.91
CA GLY A 70 4.31 12.31 0.49
C GLY A 70 2.88 11.92 0.81
N THR A 71 2.45 10.78 0.29
CA THR A 71 1.09 10.24 0.48
C THR A 71 1.11 8.72 0.64
N SER A 72 0.08 8.19 1.30
CA SER A 72 -0.24 6.76 1.37
C SER A 72 -1.70 6.59 1.72
N GLY A 73 -2.34 5.55 1.22
CA GLY A 73 -3.75 5.29 1.47
C GLY A 73 -4.07 3.83 1.75
N MET A 74 -5.33 3.62 2.10
CA MET A 74 -5.95 2.31 2.24
C MET A 74 -7.45 2.39 1.95
N LEU A 75 -7.93 1.44 1.15
CA LEU A 75 -9.35 1.15 1.02
C LEU A 75 -9.73 0.14 2.10
N ALA A 76 -10.80 0.40 2.85
CA ALA A 76 -11.19 -0.47 3.96
C ALA A 76 -11.64 -1.86 3.49
N ALA A 77 -12.34 -1.93 2.35
CA ALA A 77 -12.74 -3.18 1.70
C ALA A 77 -12.78 -2.99 0.18
N ALA A 78 -11.72 -3.45 -0.50
CA ALA A 78 -11.63 -3.45 -1.95
C ALA A 78 -12.65 -4.41 -2.58
N GLY A 79 -13.07 -4.16 -3.83
CA GLY A 79 -13.90 -5.12 -4.55
C GLY A 79 -15.40 -5.12 -4.20
N MET A 80 -15.86 -4.22 -3.31
CA MET A 80 -17.23 -4.25 -2.76
C MET A 80 -18.29 -3.59 -3.64
N ARG A 81 -17.90 -2.57 -4.43
CA ARG A 81 -18.78 -1.87 -5.38
C ARG A 81 -18.46 -2.21 -6.82
N GLU A 82 -17.17 -2.32 -7.12
CA GLU A 82 -16.63 -2.77 -8.40
C GLU A 82 -15.67 -3.93 -8.13
N PRO A 83 -15.69 -5.02 -8.92
CA PRO A 83 -14.82 -6.16 -8.67
C PRO A 83 -13.34 -5.78 -8.67
N TRP A 84 -12.58 -6.36 -7.74
CA TRP A 84 -11.13 -6.30 -7.74
C TRP A 84 -10.60 -7.52 -8.48
N TYR A 85 -10.19 -7.33 -9.73
CA TYR A 85 -9.69 -8.42 -10.56
C TYR A 85 -8.20 -8.64 -10.35
N SER A 86 -7.80 -9.91 -10.30
CA SER A 86 -6.40 -10.33 -10.26
C SER A 86 -6.24 -11.59 -11.10
N TYR A 87 -5.03 -11.86 -11.57
CA TYR A 87 -4.67 -13.20 -12.02
C TYR A 87 -4.15 -14.00 -10.84
N ARG A 88 -4.79 -15.12 -10.52
CA ARG A 88 -4.22 -16.14 -9.64
C ARG A 88 -3.39 -17.10 -10.45
N MET A 89 -2.12 -17.28 -10.09
CA MET A 89 -1.25 -18.28 -10.67
C MET A 89 -1.58 -19.66 -10.12
N GLY A 90 -1.76 -20.62 -11.02
CA GLY A 90 -1.89 -22.04 -10.69
C GLY A 90 -0.99 -22.90 -11.58
N LEU A 91 -1.11 -24.21 -11.42
CA LEU A 91 -0.42 -25.22 -12.22
C LEU A 91 -1.43 -26.15 -12.87
N THR A 92 -1.32 -26.33 -14.19
CA THR A 92 -2.04 -27.37 -14.91
C THR A 92 -1.08 -28.50 -15.25
N VAL A 93 -1.42 -29.73 -14.86
CA VAL A 93 -0.59 -30.91 -15.10
C VAL A 93 -1.14 -31.71 -16.27
N THR A 94 -0.31 -31.92 -17.28
CA THR A 94 -0.61 -32.78 -18.42
C THR A 94 0.23 -34.04 -18.31
N ALA A 95 -0.42 -35.20 -18.28
CA ALA A 95 0.25 -36.49 -18.23
C ALA A 95 -0.27 -37.43 -19.33
N SER A 96 0.63 -37.99 -20.13
CA SER A 96 0.33 -39.05 -21.09
C SER A 96 1.28 -40.21 -20.85
N ARG A 97 0.72 -41.31 -20.34
CA ARG A 97 1.49 -42.54 -20.07
C ARG A 97 2.04 -43.15 -21.36
N GLU A 98 1.27 -43.10 -22.44
CA GLU A 98 1.66 -43.65 -23.75
C GLU A 98 2.84 -42.90 -24.35
N LEU A 99 2.85 -41.57 -24.22
CA LEU A 99 3.93 -40.72 -24.73
C LEU A 99 5.08 -40.54 -23.73
N GLY A 100 4.96 -41.08 -22.50
CA GLY A 100 5.93 -40.83 -21.43
C GLY A 100 6.03 -39.35 -21.02
N VAL A 101 4.98 -38.56 -21.27
CA VAL A 101 4.97 -37.12 -21.01
C VAL A 101 4.36 -36.85 -19.64
N TYR A 102 5.07 -36.08 -18.82
CA TYR A 102 4.53 -35.45 -17.61
C TYR A 102 5.04 -34.01 -17.59
N GLN A 103 4.14 -33.06 -17.74
CA GLN A 103 4.47 -31.63 -17.80
C GLN A 103 3.58 -30.83 -16.86
N GLN A 104 4.18 -29.87 -16.19
CA GLN A 104 3.48 -28.89 -15.37
C GLN A 104 3.58 -27.54 -16.05
N HIS A 105 2.42 -26.91 -16.29
CA HIS A 105 2.34 -25.64 -16.97
C HIS A 105 1.74 -24.57 -16.04
N PRO A 106 2.48 -23.48 -15.74
CA PRO A 106 1.91 -22.34 -15.05
C PRO A 106 0.73 -21.77 -15.83
N THR A 107 -0.36 -21.48 -15.12
CA THR A 107 -1.64 -21.05 -15.70
C THR A 107 -2.15 -19.84 -14.92
N LEU A 108 -2.67 -18.83 -15.62
CA LEU A 108 -3.27 -17.62 -15.05
C LEU A 108 -4.79 -17.76 -15.06
N PHE A 109 -5.41 -17.65 -13.88
CA PHE A 109 -6.85 -17.67 -13.71
C PHE A 109 -7.33 -16.26 -13.38
N LEU A 110 -8.19 -15.68 -14.22
CA LEU A 110 -8.82 -14.39 -13.92
C LEU A 110 -9.83 -14.61 -12.78
N VAL A 111 -9.61 -13.95 -11.65
CA VAL A 111 -10.42 -14.12 -10.43
C VAL A 111 -10.67 -12.78 -9.76
N ASN A 112 -11.50 -12.81 -8.72
CA ASN A 112 -11.77 -11.71 -7.80
C ASN A 112 -11.72 -12.21 -6.34
N ASP A 113 -10.84 -13.17 -6.06
CA ASP A 113 -10.70 -13.83 -4.75
C ASP A 113 -10.40 -12.85 -3.62
N LEU A 114 -9.78 -11.71 -3.93
CA LEU A 114 -9.35 -10.68 -2.99
C LEU A 114 -10.46 -9.65 -2.64
N THR A 115 -11.69 -9.88 -3.08
CA THR A 115 -12.84 -9.05 -2.70
C THR A 115 -12.98 -8.97 -1.17
N ALA A 116 -13.36 -7.79 -0.69
CA ALA A 116 -13.48 -7.38 0.71
C ALA A 116 -12.17 -7.25 1.49
N ALA A 117 -11.00 -7.54 0.89
CA ALA A 117 -9.72 -7.29 1.57
C ALA A 117 -9.47 -5.78 1.77
N THR A 118 -8.78 -5.41 2.84
CA THR A 118 -8.26 -4.04 2.99
C THR A 118 -7.08 -3.86 2.03
N ALA A 119 -7.16 -2.91 1.12
CA ALA A 119 -6.14 -2.70 0.09
C ALA A 119 -5.29 -1.47 0.42
N LEU A 120 -3.99 -1.67 0.65
CA LEU A 120 -3.01 -0.61 0.74
C LEU A 120 -2.80 0.02 -0.65
N CYS A 121 -2.82 1.34 -0.73
CA CYS A 121 -2.73 2.04 -1.99
C CYS A 121 -2.01 3.39 -1.85
N SER A 122 -1.84 4.11 -2.97
CA SER A 122 -1.39 5.50 -3.05
C SER A 122 -0.09 5.82 -2.29
N LEU A 123 0.79 4.84 -2.06
CA LEU A 123 2.10 5.09 -1.44
C LEU A 123 2.98 5.81 -2.46
N TYR A 124 3.31 7.07 -2.19
CA TYR A 124 4.18 7.86 -3.05
C TYR A 124 5.03 8.84 -2.24
N LEU A 125 6.31 8.89 -2.59
CA LEU A 125 7.30 9.81 -2.03
C LEU A 125 8.23 10.26 -3.18
N PRO A 126 8.33 11.58 -3.46
CA PRO A 126 9.28 12.12 -4.42
C PRO A 126 10.73 11.70 -4.10
N ALA A 127 11.56 11.53 -5.13
CA ALA A 127 12.90 10.97 -4.99
C ALA A 127 13.79 11.75 -3.99
N GLU A 128 13.70 13.07 -3.99
CA GLU A 128 14.39 13.98 -3.06
C GLU A 128 13.99 13.79 -1.58
N HIS A 129 12.86 13.12 -1.34
CA HIS A 129 12.34 12.81 -0.02
C HIS A 129 12.50 11.34 0.36
N ARG A 130 12.96 10.47 -0.55
CA ARG A 130 13.28 9.05 -0.31
C ARG A 130 14.60 8.92 0.45
N GLN A 131 14.57 9.25 1.73
CA GLN A 131 15.72 9.19 2.61
C GLN A 131 15.25 9.06 4.05
N SER A 132 16.06 8.40 4.87
CA SER A 132 15.76 8.18 6.29
C SER A 132 14.44 7.44 6.47
N ASP A 133 13.90 7.49 7.67
CA ASP A 133 12.70 6.78 8.08
C ASP A 133 11.38 7.34 7.50
N LYS A 134 11.43 8.27 6.54
CA LYS A 134 10.24 8.91 5.95
C LYS A 134 9.33 7.90 5.27
N GLY A 135 9.91 6.97 4.50
CA GLY A 135 9.18 5.88 3.85
C GLY A 135 8.48 4.98 4.85
N ARG A 136 9.25 4.47 5.81
CA ARG A 136 8.73 3.61 6.88
C ARG A 136 7.63 4.31 7.67
N LEU A 137 7.81 5.59 8.01
CA LEU A 137 6.81 6.38 8.72
C LEU A 137 5.48 6.41 7.95
N ILE A 138 5.46 6.89 6.71
CA ILE A 138 4.19 7.02 5.98
C ILE A 138 3.59 5.66 5.62
N SER A 139 4.41 4.67 5.25
CA SER A 139 3.93 3.33 4.93
C SER A 139 3.32 2.64 6.15
N LYS A 140 4.03 2.62 7.29
CA LYS A 140 3.63 1.87 8.50
C LYS A 140 2.61 2.59 9.36
N ALA A 141 2.44 3.91 9.20
CA ALA A 141 1.33 4.66 9.80
C ALA A 141 -0.04 4.03 9.52
N ARG A 142 -0.23 3.46 8.33
CA ARG A 142 -1.45 2.73 7.94
C ARG A 142 -1.74 1.55 8.86
N PHE A 143 -0.72 0.75 9.18
CA PHE A 143 -0.85 -0.41 10.08
C PHE A 143 -1.18 0.02 11.51
N LEU A 144 -0.56 1.08 12.01
CA LEU A 144 -0.87 1.57 13.36
C LEU A 144 -2.30 2.12 13.46
N PHE A 145 -2.79 2.78 12.40
CA PHE A 145 -4.19 3.21 12.31
C PHE A 145 -5.15 2.02 12.26
N MET A 146 -4.85 1.00 11.44
CA MET A 146 -5.63 -0.24 11.41
C MET A 146 -5.66 -0.93 12.77
N ALA A 147 -4.56 -0.94 13.51
CA ALA A 147 -4.49 -1.51 14.85
C ALA A 147 -5.41 -0.81 15.87
N GLU A 148 -5.58 0.52 15.77
CA GLU A 148 -6.49 1.26 16.64
C GLU A 148 -7.97 1.03 16.27
N TYR A 149 -8.25 0.85 14.98
CA TYR A 149 -9.62 0.77 14.45
C TYR A 149 -9.92 -0.54 13.74
N ALA A 150 -9.39 -1.67 14.24
CA ALA A 150 -9.37 -2.96 13.53
C ALA A 150 -10.76 -3.42 13.04
N ALA A 151 -11.82 -3.14 13.80
CA ALA A 151 -13.20 -3.47 13.44
C ALA A 151 -13.72 -2.75 12.17
N HIS A 152 -13.02 -1.72 11.68
CA HIS A 152 -13.34 -1.02 10.43
C HIS A 152 -12.59 -1.55 9.21
N PHE A 153 -11.73 -2.55 9.39
CA PHE A 153 -10.88 -3.12 8.36
C PHE A 153 -11.16 -4.62 8.20
N SER A 154 -10.74 -5.16 7.07
CA SER A 154 -10.83 -6.59 6.79
C SER A 154 -9.79 -7.37 7.58
N GLU A 155 -10.08 -8.64 7.85
CA GLU A 155 -9.10 -9.56 8.44
C GLU A 155 -7.95 -9.87 7.48
N GLN A 156 -8.10 -9.61 6.18
CA GLN A 156 -7.07 -9.76 5.16
C GLN A 156 -6.63 -8.39 4.64
N VAL A 157 -5.32 -8.15 4.62
CA VAL A 157 -4.72 -6.93 4.06
C VAL A 157 -3.91 -7.29 2.84
N ILE A 158 -4.09 -6.54 1.75
CA ILE A 158 -3.39 -6.73 0.49
C ILE A 158 -2.66 -5.46 0.06
N VAL A 159 -1.64 -5.61 -0.78
CA VAL A 159 -1.01 -4.53 -1.53
C VAL A 159 -0.66 -5.04 -2.91
N GLU A 160 -1.21 -4.39 -3.93
CA GLU A 160 -0.85 -4.63 -5.32
C GLU A 160 0.33 -3.72 -5.68
N MET A 161 1.44 -4.34 -6.04
CA MET A 161 2.66 -3.62 -6.40
C MET A 161 2.65 -3.35 -7.91
N ARG A 162 3.08 -2.16 -8.30
CA ARG A 162 3.30 -1.84 -9.72
C ARG A 162 4.26 -2.86 -10.34
N GLY A 163 3.87 -3.45 -11.46
CA GLY A 163 4.65 -4.44 -12.19
C GLY A 163 5.81 -3.83 -12.97
N LEU A 164 6.60 -4.71 -13.58
CA LEU A 164 7.78 -4.32 -14.33
C LEU A 164 7.40 -3.57 -15.62
N SER A 165 7.93 -2.37 -15.78
CA SER A 165 7.88 -1.59 -17.02
C SER A 165 9.27 -1.04 -17.35
N ASP A 166 9.57 -0.86 -18.63
CA ASP A 166 10.83 -0.25 -19.06
C ASP A 166 10.85 1.28 -18.85
N ALA A 167 11.99 1.92 -19.15
CA ALA A 167 12.19 3.36 -18.96
C ALA A 167 11.25 4.24 -19.82
N VAL A 168 10.62 3.69 -20.85
CA VAL A 168 9.61 4.38 -21.67
C VAL A 168 8.18 3.97 -21.31
N GLY A 169 8.00 3.23 -20.22
CA GLY A 169 6.70 2.85 -19.65
C GLY A 169 6.04 1.64 -20.31
N ARG A 170 6.76 0.82 -21.08
CA ARG A 170 6.20 -0.40 -21.69
C ARG A 170 6.28 -1.57 -20.73
N SER A 171 5.17 -2.30 -20.59
CA SER A 171 5.10 -3.55 -19.82
C SER A 171 5.15 -4.74 -20.78
N ALA A 172 6.14 -5.61 -20.61
CA ALA A 172 6.26 -6.85 -21.40
C ALA A 172 5.06 -7.78 -21.16
N PHE A 173 4.48 -7.77 -19.95
CA PHE A 173 3.29 -8.53 -19.63
C PHE A 173 2.07 -8.00 -20.38
N TRP A 174 1.85 -6.68 -20.35
CA TRP A 174 0.78 -6.03 -21.12
C TRP A 174 0.89 -6.32 -22.63
N ASP A 175 2.09 -6.17 -23.18
CA ASP A 175 2.37 -6.40 -24.60
C ASP A 175 2.15 -7.87 -24.99
N SER A 176 2.34 -8.82 -24.08
CA SER A 176 2.12 -10.23 -24.40
C SER A 176 0.69 -10.71 -24.16
N LEU A 177 -0.14 -9.92 -23.47
CA LEU A 177 -1.45 -10.37 -23.03
C LEU A 177 -2.52 -9.29 -23.24
N GLY A 178 -2.51 -8.24 -22.42
CA GLY A 178 -3.58 -7.25 -22.36
C GLY A 178 -3.85 -6.54 -23.70
N GLN A 179 -2.80 -6.16 -24.43
CA GLN A 179 -2.97 -5.43 -25.70
C GLN A 179 -3.82 -6.17 -26.74
N HIS A 180 -3.82 -7.51 -26.69
CA HIS A 180 -4.57 -8.36 -27.64
C HIS A 180 -6.08 -8.27 -27.42
N PHE A 181 -6.51 -7.94 -26.19
CA PHE A 181 -7.93 -7.80 -25.85
C PHE A 181 -8.38 -6.35 -25.95
N PHE A 182 -7.63 -5.41 -25.39
CA PHE A 182 -8.08 -4.03 -25.22
C PHE A 182 -7.80 -3.09 -26.41
N LYS A 183 -6.98 -3.50 -27.39
CA LYS A 183 -6.59 -2.68 -28.58
C LYS A 183 -6.19 -1.23 -28.23
N MET A 184 -5.56 -1.05 -27.08
CA MET A 184 -5.03 0.23 -26.58
C MET A 184 -3.67 0.01 -25.93
N ASP A 185 -2.88 1.08 -25.79
CA ASP A 185 -1.59 1.00 -25.09
C ASP A 185 -1.76 0.90 -23.57
N PHE A 186 -0.68 0.53 -22.88
CA PHE A 186 -0.70 0.34 -21.43
C PHE A 186 -1.06 1.62 -20.68
N ALA A 187 -0.52 2.77 -21.10
CA ALA A 187 -0.77 4.06 -20.45
C ALA A 187 -2.25 4.46 -20.53
N GLN A 188 -2.91 4.18 -21.65
CA GLN A 188 -4.33 4.42 -21.82
C GLN A 188 -5.17 3.48 -20.94
N ALA A 189 -4.84 2.19 -20.87
CA ALA A 189 -5.55 1.23 -20.02
C ALA A 189 -5.39 1.56 -18.52
N ASP A 190 -4.17 1.92 -18.11
CA ASP A 190 -3.82 2.37 -16.76
C ASP A 190 -4.59 3.65 -16.40
N TYR A 191 -4.65 4.63 -17.30
CA TYR A 191 -5.42 5.85 -17.12
C TYR A 191 -6.92 5.57 -16.95
N LEU A 192 -7.53 4.76 -17.84
CA LEU A 192 -8.95 4.38 -17.75
C LEU A 192 -9.28 3.70 -16.41
N THR A 193 -8.38 2.86 -15.93
CA THR A 193 -8.49 2.19 -14.63
C THR A 193 -8.37 3.17 -13.47
N GLY A 194 -7.40 4.09 -13.53
CA GLY A 194 -7.22 5.16 -12.53
C GLY A 194 -8.40 6.14 -12.49
N ILE A 195 -9.03 6.39 -13.64
CA ILE A 195 -10.30 7.12 -13.70
C ILE A 195 -11.52 6.20 -13.49
N GLY A 196 -11.34 5.06 -12.81
CA GLY A 196 -12.41 4.22 -12.26
C GLY A 196 -13.40 3.70 -13.28
N ASN A 197 -13.03 3.59 -14.55
CA ASN A 197 -13.80 2.83 -15.50
C ASN A 197 -13.25 1.40 -15.45
N LYS A 198 -13.80 0.51 -14.62
CA LYS A 198 -13.36 -0.90 -14.55
C LYS A 198 -14.32 -1.87 -15.25
N ALA A 199 -15.47 -1.37 -15.71
CA ALA A 199 -16.50 -2.18 -16.38
C ALA A 199 -15.97 -2.89 -17.64
N PHE A 200 -15.09 -2.21 -18.39
CA PHE A 200 -14.50 -2.74 -19.62
C PHE A 200 -13.67 -4.02 -19.39
N ILE A 201 -13.14 -4.23 -18.18
CA ILE A 201 -12.34 -5.42 -17.84
C ILE A 201 -13.20 -6.69 -17.93
N ALA A 202 -14.41 -6.64 -17.37
CA ALA A 202 -15.34 -7.77 -17.36
C ALA A 202 -15.85 -8.15 -18.76
N GLU A 203 -15.89 -7.18 -19.65
CA GLU A 203 -16.36 -7.32 -21.04
C GLU A 203 -15.26 -7.87 -21.97
N MET A 204 -14.00 -7.55 -21.69
CA MET A 204 -12.90 -7.74 -22.63
C MET A 204 -11.92 -8.86 -22.25
N MET A 205 -11.79 -9.20 -20.96
CA MET A 205 -10.80 -10.20 -20.53
C MET A 205 -11.28 -11.64 -20.74
N PRO A 206 -10.37 -12.57 -21.13
CA PRO A 206 -10.72 -13.96 -21.33
C PRO A 206 -11.11 -14.62 -20.00
N ARG A 207 -12.26 -15.31 -20.00
CA ARG A 207 -12.76 -16.04 -18.82
C ARG A 207 -12.11 -17.41 -18.63
N PHE A 208 -11.36 -17.89 -19.62
CA PHE A 208 -10.69 -19.18 -19.57
C PHE A 208 -9.26 -19.04 -19.04
N PRO A 209 -8.73 -20.07 -18.35
CA PRO A 209 -7.37 -20.04 -17.87
C PRO A 209 -6.36 -19.90 -19.01
N LEU A 210 -5.35 -19.06 -18.80
CA LEU A 210 -4.32 -18.78 -19.80
C LEU A 210 -3.03 -19.50 -19.43
N TYR A 211 -2.51 -20.32 -20.34
CA TYR A 211 -1.21 -20.96 -20.14
C TYR A 211 -0.10 -19.91 -20.27
N ALA A 212 0.69 -19.72 -19.23
CA ALA A 212 1.78 -18.74 -19.24
C ALA A 212 2.82 -19.04 -20.32
N CYS A 213 2.95 -20.31 -20.76
CA CYS A 213 3.84 -20.69 -21.85
C CYS A 213 3.45 -20.13 -23.23
N PHE A 214 2.25 -19.58 -23.40
CA PHE A 214 1.87 -18.85 -24.61
C PHE A 214 2.33 -17.38 -24.59
N LEU A 215 2.77 -16.89 -23.44
CA LEU A 215 3.34 -15.55 -23.33
C LEU A 215 4.79 -15.54 -23.80
N SER A 216 5.26 -14.37 -24.21
CA SER A 216 6.66 -14.15 -24.54
C SER A 216 7.58 -14.46 -23.35
N GLN A 217 8.86 -14.77 -23.60
CA GLN A 217 9.80 -15.00 -22.50
C GLN A 217 9.88 -13.79 -21.56
N ALA A 218 9.99 -12.58 -22.11
CA ALA A 218 10.04 -11.35 -21.32
C ALA A 218 8.79 -11.15 -20.45
N ALA A 219 7.59 -11.50 -20.95
CA ALA A 219 6.37 -11.44 -20.17
C ALA A 219 6.37 -12.47 -19.02
N ARG A 220 6.83 -13.69 -19.28
CA ARG A 220 6.96 -14.72 -18.25
C ARG A 220 7.94 -14.32 -17.15
N ASP A 221 9.04 -13.70 -17.52
CA ASP A 221 10.06 -13.22 -16.57
C ASP A 221 9.55 -12.03 -15.74
N ALA A 222 8.61 -11.24 -16.27
CA ALA A 222 7.99 -10.10 -15.58
C ALA A 222 6.89 -10.50 -14.57
N ILE A 223 6.32 -11.71 -14.68
CA ILE A 223 5.23 -12.16 -13.80
C ILE A 223 5.68 -12.15 -12.33
N GLY A 224 4.93 -11.44 -11.49
CA GLY A 224 5.19 -11.32 -10.05
C GLY A 224 6.42 -10.47 -9.73
N GLN A 225 7.06 -9.84 -10.71
CA GLN A 225 8.12 -8.85 -10.46
C GLN A 225 7.50 -7.49 -10.16
N VAL A 226 8.25 -6.65 -9.45
CA VAL A 226 7.83 -5.27 -9.14
C VAL A 226 8.68 -4.26 -9.91
N HIS A 227 8.13 -3.08 -10.15
CA HIS A 227 8.89 -1.97 -10.71
C HIS A 227 10.06 -1.60 -9.80
N PRO A 228 11.24 -1.18 -10.33
CA PRO A 228 12.35 -0.73 -9.50
C PRO A 228 11.98 0.37 -8.49
N ASP A 229 11.14 1.33 -8.88
CA ASP A 229 10.64 2.37 -7.96
C ASP A 229 9.74 1.84 -6.83
N SER A 230 9.23 0.61 -6.96
CA SER A 230 8.38 -0.06 -5.98
C SER A 230 9.14 -0.98 -5.02
N GLU A 231 10.41 -1.30 -5.31
CA GLU A 231 11.27 -2.14 -4.46
C GLU A 231 11.35 -1.63 -3.00
N PRO A 232 11.49 -0.32 -2.74
CA PRO A 232 11.48 0.17 -1.36
C PRO A 232 10.14 -0.08 -0.66
N GLY A 233 9.02 0.10 -1.37
CA GLY A 233 7.69 -0.18 -0.86
C GLY A 233 7.51 -1.67 -0.54
N LEU A 234 8.01 -2.54 -1.42
CA LEU A 234 8.02 -3.99 -1.25
C LEU A 234 8.80 -4.40 0.01
N ALA A 235 9.98 -3.85 0.22
CA ALA A 235 10.78 -4.10 1.42
C ALA A 235 10.03 -3.69 2.70
N MET A 236 9.39 -2.51 2.71
CA MET A 236 8.64 -2.02 3.87
C MET A 236 7.45 -2.90 4.25
N VAL A 237 6.72 -3.48 3.28
CA VAL A 237 5.59 -4.37 3.57
C VAL A 237 6.04 -5.78 3.95
N LYS A 238 7.17 -6.25 3.39
CA LYS A 238 7.81 -7.51 3.81
C LYS A 238 8.34 -7.44 5.24
N GLU A 239 8.91 -6.31 5.66
CA GLU A 239 9.29 -6.05 7.07
C GLU A 239 8.09 -6.21 8.03
N GLU A 240 6.87 -6.01 7.54
CA GLU A 240 5.64 -6.11 8.33
C GLU A 240 4.97 -7.50 8.25
N GLY A 241 5.57 -8.43 7.50
CA GLY A 241 5.13 -9.82 7.39
C GLY A 241 4.24 -10.12 6.18
N MET A 242 4.07 -9.17 5.24
CA MET A 242 3.31 -9.42 4.01
C MET A 242 4.10 -10.29 3.05
N THR A 243 3.41 -11.22 2.38
CA THR A 243 4.03 -12.24 1.51
C THR A 243 3.31 -12.35 0.17
N TYR A 244 4.05 -12.74 -0.86
CA TYR A 244 3.47 -13.02 -2.17
C TYR A 244 2.80 -14.40 -2.17
N GLN A 245 1.52 -14.45 -2.55
CA GLN A 245 0.70 -15.68 -2.53
C GLN A 245 0.17 -16.07 -3.91
N GLY A 246 0.86 -15.64 -4.97
CA GLY A 246 0.55 -16.06 -6.34
C GLY A 246 -0.53 -15.24 -7.05
N TYR A 247 -0.92 -14.07 -6.50
CA TYR A 247 -1.81 -13.12 -7.16
C TYR A 247 -1.00 -12.03 -7.86
N ILE A 248 -1.33 -11.72 -9.11
CA ILE A 248 -0.69 -10.66 -9.89
C ILE A 248 -1.74 -9.71 -10.48
N ASP A 249 -1.33 -8.47 -10.71
CA ASP A 249 -2.13 -7.49 -11.45
C ASP A 249 -2.43 -7.98 -12.88
N ILE A 250 -3.60 -7.62 -13.37
CA ILE A 250 -4.11 -8.08 -14.67
C ILE A 250 -3.57 -7.28 -15.86
N PHE A 251 -2.98 -6.11 -15.62
CA PHE A 251 -2.44 -5.23 -16.65
C PHE A 251 -0.92 -5.40 -16.80
N ASP A 252 -0.16 -5.33 -15.72
CA ASP A 252 1.31 -5.31 -15.76
C ASP A 252 1.98 -6.53 -15.12
N GLY A 253 1.20 -7.44 -14.53
CA GLY A 253 1.71 -8.67 -13.92
C GLY A 253 2.42 -8.45 -12.58
N GLY A 254 2.30 -7.27 -11.99
CA GLY A 254 2.90 -6.92 -10.70
C GLY A 254 2.39 -7.78 -9.55
N ALA A 255 3.27 -8.10 -8.60
CA ALA A 255 2.91 -8.96 -7.46
C ALA A 255 1.89 -8.30 -6.53
N THR A 256 0.89 -9.08 -6.10
CA THR A 256 0.07 -8.75 -4.93
C THR A 256 0.61 -9.48 -3.70
N LEU A 257 0.92 -8.71 -2.65
CA LEU A 257 1.30 -9.25 -1.35
C LEU A 257 0.12 -9.19 -0.40
N GLU A 258 0.07 -10.14 0.52
CA GLU A 258 -1.00 -10.24 1.49
C GLU A 258 -0.52 -10.70 2.87
N ALA A 259 -1.30 -10.36 3.89
CA ALA A 259 -1.20 -10.91 5.24
C ALA A 259 -2.53 -10.79 5.98
N PRO A 260 -2.83 -11.71 6.91
CA PRO A 260 -3.88 -11.49 7.89
C PRO A 260 -3.55 -10.26 8.73
N LEU A 261 -4.52 -9.37 8.96
CA LEU A 261 -4.36 -8.11 9.71
C LEU A 261 -3.70 -8.35 11.07
N ALA A 262 -4.13 -9.39 11.78
CA ALA A 262 -3.60 -9.75 13.10
C ALA A 262 -2.15 -10.24 13.08
N GLN A 263 -1.61 -10.64 11.92
CA GLN A 263 -0.23 -11.11 11.77
C GLN A 263 0.73 -9.98 11.35
N ILE A 264 0.22 -8.84 10.89
CA ILE A 264 1.04 -7.68 10.56
C ILE A 264 1.78 -7.21 11.81
N ARG A 265 3.10 -7.10 11.72
CA ARG A 265 3.97 -6.80 12.87
C ARG A 265 3.54 -5.55 13.63
N ALA A 266 3.40 -4.41 12.96
CA ALA A 266 3.00 -3.16 13.59
C ALA A 266 1.60 -3.22 14.22
N VAL A 267 0.70 -4.08 13.72
CA VAL A 267 -0.60 -4.31 14.36
C VAL A 267 -0.43 -5.13 15.63
N ARG A 268 0.19 -6.31 15.50
CA ARG A 268 0.41 -7.30 16.57
C ARG A 268 1.24 -6.74 17.73
N GLU A 269 2.27 -5.98 17.43
CA GLU A 269 3.26 -5.49 18.41
C GLU A 269 2.94 -4.10 18.95
N SER A 270 1.96 -3.39 18.37
CA SER A 270 1.57 -2.08 18.90
C SER A 270 0.92 -2.19 20.27
N GLN A 271 1.27 -1.25 21.15
CA GLN A 271 0.82 -1.21 22.53
C GLN A 271 0.13 0.10 22.84
N LEU A 272 -0.81 0.06 23.79
CA LEU A 272 -1.31 1.26 24.44
C LEU A 272 -0.37 1.62 25.59
N LEU A 273 0.23 2.81 25.53
CA LEU A 273 1.20 3.29 26.50
C LEU A 273 0.79 4.66 27.04
N LEU A 274 1.13 4.94 28.29
CA LEU A 274 0.93 6.27 28.86
C LEU A 274 2.03 7.20 28.33
N LEU A 275 1.66 8.36 27.79
CA LEU A 275 2.64 9.34 27.33
C LEU A 275 3.33 10.03 28.50
N SER A 276 4.66 10.06 28.52
CA SER A 276 5.44 10.94 29.39
C SER A 276 6.34 11.83 28.55
N ILE A 277 6.50 13.08 29.01
CA ILE A 277 7.27 14.10 28.31
C ILE A 277 8.57 14.31 29.05
N GLY A 278 9.70 14.12 28.38
CA GLY A 278 11.04 14.23 28.94
C GLY A 278 12.10 13.85 27.92
N THR A 279 13.32 13.58 28.38
CA THR A 279 14.40 13.12 27.50
C THR A 279 14.39 11.59 27.42
N PRO A 280 14.18 10.97 26.23
CA PRO A 280 14.15 9.53 26.08
C PRO A 280 15.44 8.82 26.53
N GLY A 281 16.60 9.50 26.41
CA GLY A 281 17.93 8.99 26.77
C GLY A 281 18.65 8.32 25.59
N ASP A 282 19.89 7.87 25.82
CA ASP A 282 20.77 7.36 24.76
C ASP A 282 20.33 6.00 24.18
N GLU A 283 19.55 5.22 24.92
CA GLU A 283 18.98 3.94 24.48
C GLU A 283 17.63 4.11 23.75
N ALA A 284 17.28 5.33 23.32
CA ALA A 284 16.03 5.56 22.63
C ALA A 284 16.02 4.95 21.22
N GLU A 285 14.95 4.23 20.90
CA GLU A 285 14.72 3.68 19.56
C GLU A 285 13.69 4.55 18.83
N SER A 286 13.65 4.49 17.50
CA SER A 286 12.59 5.13 16.72
C SER A 286 11.25 4.40 16.93
N TYR A 287 10.26 5.09 17.47
CA TYR A 287 8.89 4.61 17.61
C TYR A 287 7.94 5.33 16.67
N LEU A 288 7.02 4.57 16.07
CA LEU A 288 5.82 5.08 15.47
C LEU A 288 4.77 5.30 16.57
N VAL A 289 4.22 6.51 16.67
CA VAL A 289 3.30 6.91 17.74
C VAL A 289 2.05 7.53 17.15
N HIS A 290 0.88 7.00 17.50
CA HIS A 290 -0.44 7.49 17.10
C HIS A 290 -1.17 8.13 18.29
N ASN A 291 -1.79 9.28 18.04
CA ASN A 291 -2.54 10.02 19.05
C ASN A 291 -3.92 9.44 19.39
N ARG A 292 -4.31 8.31 18.77
CA ARG A 292 -5.61 7.63 18.97
C ARG A 292 -6.83 8.48 18.60
N SER A 293 -6.62 9.57 17.85
CA SER A 293 -7.71 10.34 17.25
C SER A 293 -8.00 9.81 15.85
N ARG A 294 -9.29 9.73 15.51
CA ARG A 294 -9.74 9.41 14.14
C ARG A 294 -9.87 10.69 13.32
N PRO A 295 -10.61 11.74 13.75
CA PRO A 295 -10.80 12.93 12.94
C PRO A 295 -9.56 13.84 12.85
N ASP A 296 -8.80 13.98 13.94
CA ASP A 296 -7.50 14.69 13.97
C ASP A 296 -6.38 13.65 14.13
N CYS A 297 -6.38 12.65 13.25
CA CYS A 297 -5.36 11.59 13.25
C CYS A 297 -3.97 12.18 13.07
N ARG A 298 -3.08 11.87 14.01
CA ARG A 298 -1.67 12.29 14.01
C ARG A 298 -0.79 11.10 14.33
N ILE A 299 0.15 10.81 13.43
CA ILE A 299 1.13 9.74 13.59
C ILE A 299 2.52 10.31 13.32
N ILE A 300 3.47 10.06 14.21
CA ILE A 300 4.86 10.51 14.05
C ILE A 300 5.82 9.35 14.20
N SER A 301 7.04 9.51 13.67
CA SER A 301 8.20 8.72 14.08
C SER A 301 9.08 9.59 14.98
N THR A 302 9.48 9.09 16.14
CA THR A 302 10.31 9.83 17.10
C THR A 302 11.16 8.89 17.95
N PRO A 303 12.37 9.29 18.36
CA PRO A 303 13.10 8.58 19.41
C PRO A 303 12.26 8.52 20.68
N ALA A 304 12.06 7.31 21.19
CA ALA A 304 11.28 7.07 22.39
C ALA A 304 11.86 5.91 23.19
N ARG A 305 11.55 5.90 24.49
CA ARG A 305 11.90 4.80 25.38
C ARG A 305 10.68 4.35 26.16
N VAL A 306 10.44 3.05 26.16
CA VAL A 306 9.37 2.43 26.97
C VAL A 306 9.94 2.09 28.35
N ALA A 307 9.26 2.56 29.41
CA ALA A 307 9.59 2.23 30.79
C ALA A 307 8.31 2.06 31.61
N ALA A 308 8.11 0.87 32.19
CA ALA A 308 6.96 0.57 33.06
C ALA A 308 5.60 1.01 32.49
N GLY A 309 5.30 0.65 31.23
CA GLY A 309 4.02 1.00 30.56
C GLY A 309 3.90 2.45 30.11
N THR A 310 4.97 3.23 30.22
CA THR A 310 5.04 4.63 29.81
C THR A 310 5.96 4.79 28.61
N LEU A 311 5.55 5.58 27.61
CA LEU A 311 6.38 5.98 26.49
C LEU A 311 6.93 7.38 26.76
N VAL A 312 8.26 7.47 26.97
CA VAL A 312 8.94 8.76 27.16
C VAL A 312 9.33 9.32 25.79
N VAL A 313 8.85 10.52 25.48
CA VAL A 313 9.17 11.26 24.24
C VAL A 313 9.59 12.69 24.56
N ALA A 314 10.31 13.31 23.63
CA ALA A 314 10.67 14.72 23.73
C ALA A 314 9.44 15.66 23.64
N PRO A 315 9.48 16.87 24.22
CA PRO A 315 8.37 17.83 24.18
C PRO A 315 7.81 18.09 22.77
N GLU A 316 8.69 18.21 21.77
CA GLU A 316 8.32 18.50 20.39
C GLU A 316 7.47 17.38 19.77
N ALA A 317 7.69 16.14 20.19
CA ALA A 317 6.90 14.99 19.76
C ALA A 317 5.47 15.05 20.31
N ALA A 318 5.32 15.40 21.60
CA ALA A 318 4.01 15.59 22.23
C ALA A 318 3.24 16.76 21.61
N GLU A 319 3.92 17.86 21.31
CA GLU A 319 3.35 19.01 20.59
C GLU A 319 2.83 18.63 19.20
N ARG A 320 3.63 17.89 18.41
CA ARG A 320 3.20 17.42 17.07
C ARG A 320 1.99 16.50 17.14
N LEU A 321 1.93 15.63 18.14
CA LEU A 321 0.78 14.76 18.42
C LEU A 321 -0.42 15.51 19.01
N ARG A 322 -0.21 16.75 19.50
CA ARG A 322 -1.18 17.56 20.26
C ARG A 322 -1.68 16.87 21.52
N LEU A 323 -0.78 16.23 22.24
CA LEU A 323 -1.09 15.49 23.47
C LEU A 323 -0.36 16.07 24.67
N ARG A 324 -0.95 15.87 25.85
CA ARG A 324 -0.33 16.16 27.14
C ARG A 324 0.19 14.86 27.78
N ALA A 325 1.16 14.98 28.68
CA ALA A 325 1.59 13.87 29.52
C ALA A 325 0.38 13.22 30.25
N GLY A 326 0.44 11.91 30.45
CA GLY A 326 -0.65 11.11 31.02
C GLY A 326 -1.74 10.72 30.02
N THR A 327 -1.63 11.07 28.73
CA THR A 327 -2.57 10.62 27.70
C THR A 327 -2.15 9.27 27.14
N LEU A 328 -3.11 8.38 26.85
CA LEU A 328 -2.80 7.12 26.17
C LEU A 328 -2.48 7.34 24.70
N VAL A 329 -1.38 6.75 24.25
CA VAL A 329 -0.97 6.66 22.83
C VAL A 329 -0.92 5.21 22.41
N ARG A 330 -1.12 4.95 21.11
CA ARG A 330 -0.75 3.66 20.53
C ARG A 330 0.63 3.79 19.90
N ALA A 331 1.55 2.90 20.23
CA ALA A 331 2.91 2.98 19.71
C ALA A 331 3.53 1.61 19.43
N VAL A 332 4.48 1.59 18.51
CA VAL A 332 5.28 0.40 18.14
C VAL A 332 6.66 0.85 17.67
N SER A 333 7.69 0.03 17.88
CA SER A 333 9.01 0.32 17.29
C SER A 333 8.90 0.36 15.76
N LEU A 334 9.53 1.36 15.14
CA LEU A 334 9.45 1.60 13.70
C LEU A 334 10.01 0.42 12.88
N ILE A 335 11.07 -0.20 13.39
CA ILE A 335 11.73 -1.37 12.81
C ILE A 335 11.57 -2.53 13.79
N GLY A 336 11.17 -3.70 13.30
CA GLY A 336 11.09 -4.89 14.14
C GLY A 336 12.47 -5.29 14.65
N ARG A 337 12.56 -5.90 15.84
CA ARG A 337 13.84 -6.39 16.38
C ARG A 337 14.53 -7.34 15.41
N ASP A 338 13.75 -8.22 14.76
CA ASP A 338 14.24 -9.16 13.75
C ASP A 338 14.58 -8.48 12.42
N SER A 339 14.22 -7.21 12.24
CA SER A 339 14.49 -6.40 11.04
C SER A 339 15.55 -5.33 11.27
N ALA A 340 16.12 -5.23 12.48
CA ALA A 340 17.04 -4.14 12.85
C ALA A 340 18.34 -4.12 12.03
N HIS A 341 18.68 -5.23 11.38
CA HIS A 341 19.83 -5.36 10.49
C HIS A 341 19.50 -5.08 9.01
N LEU A 342 18.23 -4.90 8.65
CA LEU A 342 17.84 -4.59 7.28
C LEU A 342 18.20 -3.13 6.96
N PRO A 343 18.77 -2.87 5.76
CA PRO A 343 19.08 -1.51 5.34
C PRO A 343 17.81 -0.66 5.26
N ASP A 344 17.98 0.66 5.28
CA ASP A 344 16.90 1.56 4.87
C ASP A 344 16.43 1.14 3.45
N PRO A 345 15.11 0.92 3.21
CA PRO A 345 14.59 0.63 1.88
C PRO A 345 14.93 1.69 0.84
N TYR A 346 15.25 2.91 1.27
CA TYR A 346 15.76 3.99 0.43
C TYR A 346 17.27 4.24 0.58
N GLY A 347 17.97 3.41 1.36
CA GLY A 347 19.42 3.42 1.45
C GLY A 347 20.05 2.92 0.15
N ALA A 348 21.10 3.61 -0.29
CA ALA A 348 21.89 3.26 -1.47
C ALA A 348 22.79 2.04 -1.22
#